data_AF-A0A3G8GPN1-F1
#
_entry.id   AF-A0A3G8GPN1-F1
#
_cell.length_a   1.000
_cell.length_b   1.000
_cell.length_c   1.000
_cell.angle_alpha   90.00
_cell.angle_beta   90.00
_cell.angle_gamma   90.00
#
_symmetry.space_group_name_H-M   'P 1'
#
loop_
_entity.id
_entity.type
_entity.pdbx_description
1 polymer ?
#
loop_
_entity_poly.entity_id
_entity_poly.type
_entity_poly.pdbx_seq_one_letter_code
_entity_poly.pdbx_strand_id
1 'polypeptide(L)'
;MSRGRMWVSMSMIMCGPAGCKGGREENARGDTTYWLGNLRTSGKTVNKFGKLFYYLENQYCGRQTRGVVCFQRVSAKRDVARETIGRDPAMIIDADTHFLPPDVYDYLGPEFEALRPRLTWDDSGLLVDVQFPGEPPRVPGATPLPPPGTGSRYRGTYYIEERLADYDKLGIEKQFLFPQLTATVFSYLVEPRLATAMAHSWNLSILNLLKRYPDRLIGGALVALQDVDGAIAEMEWAAANGFRAVIMDKVFPVHEHCYSDPLGNHRELWPFFKRAEELGMPLFLHNIQHGHRITNLLNYQFNGLDVLAPQEGQMSLVSLVTSGLLDDFPDLKFVFTEAGVGFIKPLVSHLDSVFNNEIVDYESEDAAPRFNYRKLEGGKRIVSVDDYKPKNKQAPSHYFRKNLFFTIETEEAELPEAVNLFGASQFLFATDYPHDDPGGRMKYKDVQLLAANPDISDADKALIRSGNAERLLAPVRPAAA
;
A
#
# COMPACT_ATOMS: atom_id res chain seq x y z
N MET A 1 43.83 7.66 -15.62
CA MET A 1 43.41 8.27 -16.90
C MET A 1 41.87 8.32 -16.92
N SER A 2 41.35 9.34 -17.58
CA SER A 2 40.14 10.13 -17.26
C SER A 2 38.78 9.42 -17.33
N ARG A 3 37.93 9.72 -16.33
CA ARG A 3 36.47 9.57 -16.33
C ARG A 3 35.83 10.57 -17.30
N GLY A 4 34.96 10.12 -18.21
CA GLY A 4 34.16 10.98 -19.08
C GLY A 4 32.71 11.07 -18.59
N ARG A 5 32.30 12.24 -18.09
CA ARG A 5 30.89 12.59 -17.84
C ARG A 5 30.28 13.10 -19.15
N MET A 6 29.14 12.54 -19.56
CA MET A 6 28.35 13.07 -20.67
C MET A 6 27.43 14.17 -20.12
N TRP A 7 27.66 15.41 -20.54
CA TRP A 7 26.79 16.55 -20.25
C TRP A 7 25.71 16.63 -21.33
N VAL A 8 24.43 16.65 -20.93
CA VAL A 8 23.35 17.08 -21.82
C VAL A 8 23.26 18.60 -21.70
N SER A 9 23.67 19.30 -22.75
CA SER A 9 23.48 20.74 -22.91
C SER A 9 22.01 21.02 -23.19
N MET A 10 21.32 21.68 -22.27
CA MET A 10 19.95 22.17 -22.46
C MET A 10 20.02 23.55 -23.13
N SER A 11 19.82 23.62 -24.44
CA SER A 11 19.80 24.88 -25.18
C SER A 11 18.39 25.48 -25.15
N MET A 12 18.24 26.64 -24.49
CA MET A 12 17.02 27.46 -24.51
C MET A 12 16.87 28.12 -25.89
N ILE A 13 15.73 27.90 -26.57
CA ILE A 13 15.40 28.61 -27.81
C ILE A 13 14.57 29.84 -27.44
N MET A 14 15.11 31.05 -27.64
CA MET A 14 14.32 32.28 -27.58
C MET A 14 13.88 32.69 -28.99
N CYS A 15 12.59 32.60 -29.29
CA CYS A 15 12.00 33.21 -30.50
C CYS A 15 11.61 34.67 -30.20
N GLY A 16 11.93 35.60 -31.11
CA GLY A 16 11.48 37.00 -31.04
C GLY A 16 9.97 37.18 -31.33
N PRO A 17 9.43 38.41 -31.20
CA PRO A 17 7.99 38.69 -31.21
C PRO A 17 7.25 38.43 -32.54
N ALA A 18 7.97 38.05 -33.61
CA ALA A 18 7.38 37.71 -34.91
C ALA A 18 7.21 36.18 -35.15
N GLY A 19 7.53 35.34 -34.15
CA GLY A 19 7.40 33.88 -34.26
C GLY A 19 8.53 33.19 -35.04
N CYS A 20 8.69 31.88 -34.85
CA CYS A 20 9.72 31.07 -35.50
C CYS A 20 9.22 30.53 -36.86
N LYS A 21 9.87 30.91 -37.98
CA LYS A 21 9.56 30.39 -39.33
C LYS A 21 10.37 29.12 -39.62
N GLY A 22 9.70 28.06 -40.06
CA GLY A 22 10.30 26.83 -40.55
C GLY A 22 9.88 26.49 -41.98
N GLY A 23 10.72 25.74 -42.70
CA GLY A 23 10.49 25.34 -44.10
C GLY A 23 10.98 23.92 -44.39
N ARG A 24 10.53 23.37 -45.52
CA ARG A 24 10.88 22.04 -46.06
C ARG A 24 11.48 22.21 -47.45
N GLU A 25 12.60 21.55 -47.72
CA GLU A 25 13.21 21.51 -49.06
C GLU A 25 13.68 20.08 -49.37
N GLU A 26 13.42 19.62 -50.58
CA GLU A 26 13.81 18.30 -51.09
C GLU A 26 14.89 18.46 -52.15
N ASN A 27 15.96 17.68 -52.03
CA ASN A 27 17.00 17.67 -53.06
C ASN A 27 16.69 16.61 -54.15
N ALA A 28 17.38 16.72 -55.28
CA ALA A 28 17.18 15.84 -56.45
C ALA A 28 17.55 14.35 -56.23
N ARG A 29 17.96 13.96 -55.02
CA ARG A 29 18.18 12.56 -54.62
C ARG A 29 17.09 12.02 -53.69
N GLY A 30 16.07 12.83 -53.39
CA GLY A 30 14.92 12.44 -52.56
C GLY A 30 15.11 12.64 -51.05
N ASP A 31 16.18 13.31 -50.61
CA ASP A 31 16.37 13.62 -49.19
C ASP A 31 15.63 14.91 -48.82
N THR A 32 14.82 14.86 -47.75
CA THR A 32 14.07 16.00 -47.23
C THR A 32 14.81 16.64 -46.05
N THR A 33 15.02 17.96 -46.08
CA THR A 33 15.59 18.72 -44.96
C THR A 33 14.53 19.67 -44.37
N TYR A 34 14.44 19.71 -43.04
CA TYR A 34 13.60 20.66 -42.29
C TYR A 34 14.46 21.59 -41.47
N TRP A 35 14.09 22.87 -41.36
CA TRP A 35 14.77 23.83 -40.51
C TRP A 35 13.80 24.72 -39.73
N LEU A 36 14.26 25.16 -38.56
CA LEU A 36 13.64 26.18 -37.72
C LEU A 36 14.74 27.20 -37.36
N GLY A 37 14.64 28.43 -37.88
CA GLY A 37 15.72 29.42 -37.73
C GLY A 37 17.01 29.08 -38.50
N ASN A 38 18.15 29.69 -38.11
CA ASN A 38 19.41 29.72 -38.89
C ASN A 38 20.38 28.53 -38.68
N LEU A 39 19.93 27.38 -38.19
CA LEU A 39 20.82 26.22 -37.98
C LEU A 39 20.57 25.14 -39.05
N ARG A 40 21.60 24.85 -39.87
CA ARG A 40 21.67 23.69 -40.77
C ARG A 40 22.61 22.64 -40.17
N THR A 41 22.14 21.41 -39.97
CA THR A 41 23.00 20.27 -39.62
C THR A 41 22.89 19.16 -40.68
N SER A 42 24.04 18.67 -41.16
CA SER A 42 24.15 17.56 -42.11
C SER A 42 24.86 16.38 -41.44
N GLY A 43 24.22 15.21 -41.35
CA GLY A 43 24.84 13.99 -40.83
C GLY A 43 24.43 12.76 -41.63
N LYS A 44 25.43 12.07 -42.21
CA LYS A 44 25.30 10.82 -42.96
C LYS A 44 25.44 9.63 -42.01
N THR A 45 24.46 8.72 -41.99
CA THR A 45 24.71 7.31 -41.66
C THR A 45 23.72 6.40 -42.38
N VAL A 46 24.26 5.36 -43.01
CA VAL A 46 23.57 4.44 -43.93
C VAL A 46 22.98 3.23 -43.18
N ASN A 47 21.71 2.95 -43.51
CA ASN A 47 20.82 1.80 -43.27
C ASN A 47 21.36 0.46 -42.72
N LYS A 48 20.57 -0.15 -41.81
CA LYS A 48 19.87 -1.44 -42.06
C LYS A 48 18.71 -1.69 -41.06
N PHE A 49 17.50 -1.84 -41.62
CA PHE A 49 16.22 -2.31 -41.05
C PHE A 49 15.43 -1.42 -40.04
N GLY A 50 14.20 -1.06 -40.46
CA GLY A 50 13.10 -0.52 -39.64
C GLY A 50 12.67 0.90 -40.01
N LYS A 51 11.57 1.06 -40.77
CA LYS A 51 10.95 2.36 -41.08
C LYS A 51 10.32 2.94 -39.81
N LEU A 52 10.79 4.11 -39.34
CA LEU A 52 10.16 4.85 -38.25
C LEU A 52 9.12 5.82 -38.83
N PHE A 53 7.84 5.61 -38.54
CA PHE A 53 6.78 6.59 -38.81
C PHE A 53 6.56 7.46 -37.57
N TYR A 54 6.71 8.77 -37.70
CA TYR A 54 6.34 9.74 -36.66
C TYR A 54 4.89 10.19 -36.88
N TYR A 55 4.05 10.03 -35.86
CA TYR A 55 2.71 10.61 -35.79
C TYR A 55 2.75 11.85 -34.88
N LEU A 56 2.07 12.93 -35.30
CA LEU A 56 1.83 14.13 -34.50
C LEU A 56 0.42 14.06 -33.91
N GLU A 57 0.27 13.99 -32.59
CA GLU A 57 -1.02 14.14 -31.91
C GLU A 57 -0.96 15.29 -30.88
N ASN A 58 -1.89 16.24 -31.05
CA ASN A 58 -2.42 17.30 -30.18
C ASN A 58 -1.49 18.17 -29.31
N GLN A 59 -1.52 19.49 -29.58
CA GLN A 59 -0.92 20.56 -28.76
C GLN A 59 -1.86 20.99 -27.63
N TYR A 60 -1.39 20.99 -26.37
CA TYR A 60 -2.03 21.69 -25.26
C TYR A 60 -1.32 23.02 -25.00
N CYS A 61 -2.05 24.13 -25.08
CA CYS A 61 -1.56 25.49 -24.77
C CYS A 61 -2.34 26.09 -23.60
N GLY A 62 -1.73 26.21 -22.42
CA GLY A 62 -2.26 26.98 -21.28
C GLY A 62 -1.63 28.37 -21.21
N ARG A 63 -2.43 29.42 -20.96
CA ARG A 63 -1.93 30.79 -20.72
C ARG A 63 -1.55 30.97 -19.25
N GLN A 64 -0.30 31.33 -18.97
CA GLN A 64 0.06 32.07 -17.77
C GLN A 64 0.69 33.41 -18.16
N THR A 65 0.46 34.41 -17.33
CA THR A 65 0.90 35.80 -17.54
C THR A 65 2.43 35.86 -17.60
N ARG A 66 2.94 36.14 -18.81
CA ARG A 66 4.36 36.18 -19.27
C ARG A 66 4.88 34.87 -19.89
N GLY A 67 4.30 34.50 -21.05
CA GLY A 67 4.92 33.57 -22.01
C GLY A 67 4.08 32.33 -22.31
N VAL A 68 4.10 31.86 -23.56
CA VAL A 68 3.50 30.58 -23.98
C VAL A 68 4.59 29.50 -23.89
N VAL A 69 4.37 28.47 -23.07
CA VAL A 69 5.23 27.28 -23.00
C VAL A 69 4.51 26.16 -23.76
N CYS A 70 5.09 25.70 -24.88
CA CYS A 70 4.61 24.52 -25.60
C CYS A 70 5.46 23.30 -25.22
N PHE A 71 4.84 22.26 -24.67
CA PHE A 71 5.49 20.97 -24.49
C PHE A 71 5.28 20.11 -25.75
N GLN A 72 6.36 19.67 -26.40
CA GLN A 72 6.31 18.62 -27.42
C GLN A 72 6.64 17.27 -26.78
N ARG A 73 5.64 16.38 -26.72
CA ARG A 73 5.84 14.98 -26.35
C ARG A 73 6.27 14.21 -27.60
N VAL A 74 7.54 13.85 -27.70
CA VAL A 74 8.02 12.94 -28.75
C VAL A 74 7.88 11.51 -28.23
N SER A 75 6.84 10.79 -28.64
CA SER A 75 6.76 9.34 -28.37
C SER A 75 7.48 8.58 -29.47
N ALA A 76 8.56 7.88 -29.14
CA ALA A 76 9.05 6.80 -29.98
C ALA A 76 8.15 5.58 -29.76
N LYS A 77 7.36 5.19 -30.77
CA LYS A 77 6.79 3.84 -30.81
C LYS A 77 7.95 2.87 -31.04
N ARG A 78 8.44 2.24 -29.96
CA ARG A 78 9.06 0.92 -30.11
C ARG A 78 7.90 -0.02 -30.40
N ASP A 79 7.95 -0.70 -31.54
CA ASP A 79 7.21 -1.95 -31.70
C ASP A 79 7.75 -2.90 -30.64
N VAL A 80 7.07 -2.93 -29.50
CA VAL A 80 7.21 -4.01 -28.53
C VAL A 80 6.57 -5.19 -29.23
N ALA A 81 7.40 -6.05 -29.82
CA ALA A 81 6.97 -7.38 -30.16
C ALA A 81 6.21 -7.91 -28.94
N ARG A 82 4.97 -8.36 -29.12
CA ARG A 82 4.24 -9.11 -28.09
C ARG A 82 5.08 -10.35 -27.79
N GLU A 83 6.01 -10.23 -26.86
CA GLU A 83 6.48 -11.36 -26.09
C GLU A 83 5.23 -11.86 -25.38
N THR A 84 4.67 -12.94 -25.91
CA THR A 84 3.84 -13.84 -25.12
C THR A 84 4.68 -14.21 -23.91
N ILE A 85 4.40 -13.55 -22.78
CA ILE A 85 4.93 -13.94 -21.48
C ILE A 85 4.57 -15.41 -21.35
N GLY A 86 5.57 -16.29 -21.43
CA GLY A 86 5.38 -17.70 -21.16
C GLY A 86 4.79 -17.79 -19.76
N ARG A 87 3.62 -18.40 -19.61
CA ARG A 87 3.00 -18.62 -18.31
C ARG A 87 3.99 -19.42 -17.48
N ASP A 88 4.57 -18.83 -16.44
CA ASP A 88 5.25 -19.59 -15.39
C ASP A 88 4.20 -20.58 -14.85
N PRO A 89 4.42 -21.91 -14.92
CA PRO A 89 3.41 -22.89 -14.53
C PRO A 89 3.05 -22.86 -13.04
N ALA A 90 3.73 -22.03 -12.23
CA ALA A 90 3.53 -21.98 -10.80
C ALA A 90 2.62 -20.80 -10.36
N MET A 91 1.67 -21.12 -9.48
CA MET A 91 0.66 -20.22 -8.93
C MET A 91 1.27 -18.95 -8.32
N ILE A 92 0.58 -17.82 -8.50
CA ILE A 92 0.83 -16.54 -7.84
C ILE A 92 -0.40 -16.15 -7.04
N ILE A 93 -0.18 -15.75 -5.79
CA ILE A 93 -1.20 -15.15 -4.93
C ILE A 93 -0.77 -13.74 -4.62
N ASP A 94 -1.58 -12.79 -5.05
CA ASP A 94 -1.41 -11.38 -4.76
C ASP A 94 -2.07 -11.03 -3.43
N ALA A 95 -1.26 -10.66 -2.45
CA ALA A 95 -1.66 -10.48 -1.06
C ALA A 95 -2.01 -9.04 -0.70
N ASP A 96 -2.03 -8.11 -1.66
CA ASP A 96 -2.31 -6.69 -1.42
C ASP A 96 -2.98 -6.05 -2.64
N THR A 97 -4.31 -5.91 -2.61
CA THR A 97 -5.08 -5.53 -3.80
C THR A 97 -6.37 -4.80 -3.41
N HIS A 98 -6.69 -3.68 -4.03
CA HIS A 98 -7.84 -2.84 -3.64
C HIS A 98 -9.05 -3.03 -4.54
N PHE A 99 -10.22 -3.20 -3.95
CA PHE A 99 -11.49 -3.29 -4.67
C PHE A 99 -12.57 -2.43 -4.00
N LEU A 100 -13.37 -1.75 -4.82
CA LEU A 100 -14.56 -1.01 -4.40
C LEU A 100 -15.78 -1.62 -5.09
N PRO A 101 -16.54 -2.49 -4.40
CA PRO A 101 -17.81 -2.96 -4.94
C PRO A 101 -18.77 -1.79 -5.17
N PRO A 102 -19.45 -1.70 -6.33
CA PRO A 102 -20.46 -0.66 -6.56
C PRO A 102 -21.62 -0.71 -5.56
N ASP A 103 -21.90 -1.88 -4.99
CA ASP A 103 -22.94 -2.16 -4.00
C ASP A 103 -22.45 -2.08 -2.55
N VAL A 104 -21.25 -1.52 -2.30
CA VAL A 104 -20.57 -1.51 -0.98
C VAL A 104 -21.45 -1.01 0.18
N TYR A 105 -22.41 -0.11 -0.07
CA TYR A 105 -23.28 0.48 0.96
C TYR A 105 -24.75 0.06 0.86
N ASP A 106 -25.09 -0.85 -0.06
CA ASP A 106 -26.47 -1.29 -0.29
C ASP A 106 -27.00 -2.18 0.85
N TYR A 107 -26.10 -2.75 1.67
CA TYR A 107 -26.43 -3.66 2.76
C TYR A 107 -26.52 -2.97 4.13
N LEU A 108 -26.45 -1.63 4.19
CA LEU A 108 -26.68 -0.89 5.42
C LEU A 108 -28.12 -1.10 5.92
N GLY A 109 -28.25 -1.35 7.23
CA GLY A 109 -29.53 -1.55 7.89
C GLY A 109 -30.46 -0.33 7.80
N PRO A 110 -31.79 -0.53 7.93
CA PRO A 110 -32.78 0.55 7.82
C PRO A 110 -32.52 1.74 8.76
N GLU A 111 -31.90 1.50 9.92
CA GLU A 111 -31.53 2.52 10.89
C GLU A 111 -30.47 3.51 10.38
N PHE A 112 -29.66 3.12 9.38
CA PHE A 112 -28.60 3.93 8.80
C PHE A 112 -28.93 4.44 7.39
N GLU A 113 -30.13 4.18 6.87
CA GLU A 113 -30.54 4.56 5.51
C GLU A 113 -30.34 6.05 5.23
N ALA A 114 -30.65 6.91 6.20
CA ALA A 114 -30.49 8.36 6.07
C ALA A 114 -29.02 8.82 6.00
N LEU A 115 -28.07 7.97 6.42
CA LEU A 115 -26.63 8.21 6.45
C LEU A 115 -25.88 7.39 5.39
N ARG A 116 -26.58 6.65 4.53
CA ARG A 116 -25.97 5.82 3.47
C ARG A 116 -25.18 6.68 2.47
N PRO A 117 -23.86 6.46 2.29
CA PRO A 117 -23.10 7.15 1.26
C PRO A 117 -23.59 6.80 -0.14
N ARG A 118 -23.55 7.77 -1.05
CA ARG A 118 -23.97 7.64 -2.44
C ARG A 118 -22.78 7.80 -3.37
N LEU A 119 -22.54 6.78 -4.18
CA LEU A 119 -21.50 6.78 -5.21
C LEU A 119 -22.04 7.42 -6.49
N THR A 120 -21.30 8.37 -7.05
CA THR A 120 -21.60 8.98 -8.35
C THR A 120 -20.59 8.51 -9.38
N TRP A 121 -21.08 8.12 -10.55
CA TRP A 121 -20.29 7.53 -11.62
C TRP A 121 -20.41 8.38 -12.89
N ASP A 122 -19.34 8.44 -13.69
CA ASP A 122 -19.40 9.04 -15.03
C ASP A 122 -19.94 8.05 -16.09
N ASP A 123 -20.13 8.54 -17.31
CA ASP A 123 -20.60 7.74 -18.46
C ASP A 123 -19.66 6.59 -18.82
N SER A 124 -18.40 6.65 -18.38
CA SER A 124 -17.41 5.57 -18.55
C SER A 124 -17.43 4.55 -17.42
N GLY A 125 -18.33 4.72 -16.44
CA GLY A 125 -18.50 3.86 -15.28
C GLY A 125 -17.39 3.98 -14.25
N LEU A 126 -16.67 5.11 -14.22
CA LEU A 126 -15.66 5.41 -13.19
C LEU A 126 -16.28 6.26 -12.09
N LEU A 127 -15.89 5.99 -10.84
CA LEU A 127 -16.34 6.79 -9.70
C LEU A 127 -15.81 8.21 -9.87
N VAL A 128 -16.68 9.20 -9.75
CA VAL A 128 -16.33 10.62 -9.81
C VAL A 128 -16.55 11.36 -8.52
N ASP A 129 -17.46 10.86 -7.67
CA ASP A 129 -17.77 11.49 -6.39
C ASP A 129 -18.37 10.48 -5.40
N VAL A 130 -18.17 10.76 -4.12
CA VAL A 130 -18.86 10.05 -3.03
C VAL A 130 -19.55 11.09 -2.15
N GLN A 131 -20.88 11.12 -2.23
CA GLN A 131 -21.69 11.97 -1.40
C GLN A 131 -22.01 11.23 -0.10
N PHE A 132 -21.43 11.70 1.00
CA PHE A 132 -21.87 11.31 2.33
C PHE A 132 -23.06 12.20 2.74
N PRO A 133 -24.22 11.65 3.13
CA PRO A 133 -25.31 12.47 3.66
C PRO A 133 -24.92 13.16 4.98
N GLY A 134 -24.94 14.49 4.99
CA GLY A 134 -24.40 15.32 6.08
C GLY A 134 -22.93 15.71 5.85
N GLU A 135 -22.38 16.68 6.61
CA GLU A 135 -20.93 16.65 6.79
C GLU A 135 -20.64 15.39 7.62
N PRO A 136 -19.67 14.53 7.24
CA PRO A 136 -19.31 13.40 8.09
C PRO A 136 -19.15 13.96 9.49
N PRO A 137 -19.92 13.47 10.49
CA PRO A 137 -19.94 14.08 11.81
C PRO A 137 -18.51 14.02 12.28
N ARG A 138 -17.79 15.14 12.22
CA ARG A 138 -16.34 15.16 12.43
C ARG A 138 -16.15 14.63 13.83
N VAL A 139 -15.72 13.38 13.89
CA VAL A 139 -15.30 12.76 15.13
C VAL A 139 -14.30 13.76 15.74
N PRO A 140 -14.48 14.16 17.01
CA PRO A 140 -13.56 15.09 17.64
C PRO A 140 -12.10 14.64 17.40
N GLY A 141 -11.20 15.61 17.28
CA GLY A 141 -9.79 15.35 16.96
C GLY A 141 -9.49 15.10 15.48
N ALA A 142 -10.43 14.71 14.61
CA ALA A 142 -10.13 14.44 13.21
C ALA A 142 -9.72 15.70 12.43
N THR A 143 -8.62 15.63 11.68
CA THR A 143 -8.30 16.63 10.65
C THR A 143 -9.27 16.51 9.48
N PRO A 144 -9.60 17.63 8.81
CA PRO A 144 -10.41 17.59 7.59
C PRO A 144 -9.63 16.84 6.50
N LEU A 145 -10.18 15.74 6.01
CA LEU A 145 -9.69 15.11 4.79
C LEU A 145 -10.37 15.74 3.58
N PRO A 146 -9.66 15.90 2.45
CA PRO A 146 -10.34 16.23 1.21
C PRO A 146 -11.39 15.16 0.90
N PRO A 147 -12.50 15.51 0.22
CA PRO A 147 -13.39 14.50 -0.33
C PRO A 147 -12.56 13.55 -1.20
N PRO A 148 -12.90 12.25 -1.23
CA PRO A 148 -12.07 11.25 -1.90
C PRO A 148 -11.77 11.67 -3.34
N GLY A 149 -10.51 12.04 -3.60
CA GLY A 149 -9.99 12.21 -4.94
C GLY A 149 -9.91 10.84 -5.58
N THR A 150 -10.50 10.68 -6.77
CA THR A 150 -10.69 9.36 -7.40
C THR A 150 -9.34 8.77 -7.80
N GLY A 151 -8.77 7.95 -6.92
CA GLY A 151 -7.54 7.20 -7.16
C GLY A 151 -7.68 6.07 -8.19
N SER A 152 -8.90 5.76 -8.63
CA SER A 152 -9.18 4.59 -9.45
C SER A 152 -9.67 4.95 -10.84
N ARG A 153 -8.69 5.22 -11.72
CA ARG A 153 -8.88 5.43 -13.17
C ARG A 153 -9.12 4.13 -13.94
N TYR A 154 -9.27 3.01 -13.24
CA TYR A 154 -9.32 1.67 -13.79
C TYR A 154 -10.63 1.01 -13.45
N ARG A 155 -11.30 0.46 -14.46
CA ARG A 155 -12.57 -0.22 -14.31
C ARG A 155 -12.46 -1.48 -13.44
N GLY A 156 -11.31 -2.17 -13.44
CA GLY A 156 -11.03 -3.31 -12.54
C GLY A 156 -10.98 -2.96 -11.03
N THR A 157 -11.07 -1.68 -10.66
CA THR A 157 -11.34 -1.26 -9.26
C THR A 157 -12.76 -1.63 -8.83
N TYR A 158 -13.71 -1.61 -9.77
CA TYR A 158 -15.15 -1.65 -9.51
C TYR A 158 -15.83 -2.88 -10.11
N TYR A 159 -15.33 -3.35 -11.25
CA TYR A 159 -15.93 -4.44 -12.01
C TYR A 159 -15.01 -5.66 -11.96
N ILE A 160 -15.44 -6.69 -11.23
CA ILE A 160 -14.63 -7.87 -10.94
C ILE A 160 -14.27 -8.64 -12.21
N GLU A 161 -15.15 -8.70 -13.20
CA GLU A 161 -14.89 -9.41 -14.47
C GLU A 161 -13.75 -8.75 -15.26
N GLU A 162 -13.67 -7.42 -15.25
CA GLU A 162 -12.57 -6.68 -15.88
C GLU A 162 -11.27 -6.85 -15.10
N ARG A 163 -11.35 -6.86 -13.77
CA ARG A 163 -10.22 -7.17 -12.90
C ARG A 163 -9.66 -8.56 -13.16
N LEU A 164 -10.51 -9.58 -13.24
CA LEU A 164 -10.09 -10.95 -13.53
C LEU A 164 -9.40 -11.05 -14.89
N ALA A 165 -9.89 -10.32 -15.90
CA ALA A 165 -9.25 -10.26 -17.21
C ALA A 165 -7.86 -9.59 -17.16
N ASP A 166 -7.64 -8.62 -16.27
CA ASP A 166 -6.31 -8.04 -16.04
C ASP A 166 -5.39 -9.03 -15.32
N TYR A 167 -5.88 -9.73 -14.30
CA TYR A 167 -5.12 -10.77 -13.58
C TYR A 167 -4.72 -11.94 -14.50
N ASP A 168 -5.59 -12.32 -15.43
CA ASP A 168 -5.27 -13.33 -16.45
C ASP A 168 -4.10 -12.89 -17.35
N LYS A 169 -4.02 -11.61 -17.71
CA LYS A 169 -2.89 -11.05 -18.48
C LYS A 169 -1.61 -11.01 -17.66
N LEU A 170 -1.72 -10.76 -16.36
CA LEU A 170 -0.60 -10.72 -15.43
C LEU A 170 -0.08 -12.11 -15.05
N GLY A 171 -0.85 -13.15 -15.34
CA GLY A 171 -0.53 -14.52 -14.90
C GLY A 171 -0.71 -14.71 -13.40
N ILE A 172 -1.54 -13.89 -12.75
CA ILE A 172 -1.82 -14.00 -11.32
C ILE A 172 -3.09 -14.84 -11.11
N GLU A 173 -2.95 -15.90 -10.33
CA GLU A 173 -4.00 -16.90 -10.14
C GLU A 173 -5.06 -16.41 -9.14
N LYS A 174 -4.61 -15.94 -7.97
CA LYS A 174 -5.49 -15.53 -6.87
C LYS A 174 -5.13 -14.16 -6.34
N GLN A 175 -6.13 -13.51 -5.76
CA GLN A 175 -6.01 -12.19 -5.17
C GLN A 175 -6.71 -12.14 -3.83
N PHE A 176 -6.05 -11.50 -2.87
CA PHE A 176 -6.62 -11.15 -1.58
C PHE A 176 -7.23 -9.76 -1.67
N LEU A 177 -8.53 -9.65 -1.41
CA LEU A 177 -9.27 -8.40 -1.61
C LEU A 177 -9.20 -7.50 -0.38
N PHE A 178 -8.53 -6.36 -0.53
CA PHE A 178 -8.61 -5.22 0.35
C PHE A 178 -9.71 -4.24 -0.06
N PRO A 179 -10.27 -3.52 0.93
CA PRO A 179 -11.14 -2.40 0.64
C PRO A 179 -10.34 -1.27 -0.02
N GLN A 180 -10.95 -0.59 -0.99
CA GLN A 180 -10.41 0.65 -1.54
C GLN A 180 -10.64 1.82 -0.56
N LEU A 181 -9.81 2.87 -0.65
CA LEU A 181 -9.85 4.08 0.18
C LEU A 181 -11.28 4.61 0.40
N THR A 182 -12.09 4.67 -0.65
CA THR A 182 -13.47 5.16 -0.56
C THR A 182 -14.39 4.29 0.31
N ALA A 183 -14.09 2.99 0.45
CA ALA A 183 -14.78 2.11 1.38
C ALA A 183 -14.30 2.28 2.83
N THR A 184 -13.03 2.66 3.05
CA THR A 184 -12.42 2.70 4.39
C THR A 184 -12.43 4.07 5.07
N VAL A 185 -12.37 5.17 4.31
CA VAL A 185 -12.27 6.54 4.85
C VAL A 185 -13.41 6.89 5.78
N PHE A 186 -14.64 6.53 5.42
CA PHE A 186 -15.80 6.88 6.25
C PHE A 186 -15.86 6.09 7.54
N SER A 187 -15.35 4.85 7.55
CA SER A 187 -15.46 3.96 8.69
C SER A 187 -14.86 4.62 9.93
N TYR A 188 -13.75 5.35 9.86
CA TYR A 188 -13.13 5.97 11.04
C TYR A 188 -13.50 7.44 11.29
N LEU A 189 -14.30 8.02 10.41
CA LEU A 189 -14.76 9.42 10.49
C LEU A 189 -16.22 9.55 10.97
N VAL A 190 -16.86 8.43 11.28
CA VAL A 190 -18.26 8.37 11.70
C VAL A 190 -18.37 7.74 13.09
N GLU A 191 -19.58 7.78 13.65
CA GLU A 191 -19.85 7.14 14.94
C GLU A 191 -19.63 5.61 14.87
N PRO A 192 -19.17 4.97 15.97
CA PRO A 192 -18.70 3.59 15.94
C PRO A 192 -19.70 2.55 15.38
N ARG A 193 -21.01 2.68 15.64
CA ARG A 193 -22.00 1.69 15.17
C ARG A 193 -22.21 1.77 13.66
N LEU A 194 -22.28 2.98 13.11
CA LEU A 194 -22.32 3.19 11.66
C LEU A 194 -21.04 2.65 11.00
N ALA A 195 -19.87 2.85 11.61
CA ALA A 195 -18.61 2.32 11.11
C ALA A 195 -18.63 0.79 10.98
N THR A 196 -19.06 0.10 12.04
CA THR A 196 -19.23 -1.36 12.06
C THR A 196 -20.23 -1.81 11.00
N ALA A 197 -21.37 -1.10 10.85
CA ALA A 197 -22.37 -1.42 9.84
C ALA A 197 -21.85 -1.23 8.39
N MET A 198 -21.04 -0.19 8.15
CA MET A 198 -20.40 0.04 6.85
C MET A 198 -19.36 -1.03 6.54
N ALA A 199 -18.56 -1.44 7.53
CA ALA A 199 -17.61 -2.55 7.40
C ALA A 199 -18.34 -3.86 7.07
N HIS A 200 -19.43 -4.17 7.78
CA HIS A 200 -20.27 -5.33 7.50
C HIS A 200 -20.87 -5.29 6.09
N SER A 201 -21.34 -4.13 5.64
CA SER A 201 -21.89 -3.95 4.29
C SER A 201 -20.84 -4.22 3.20
N TRP A 202 -19.60 -3.77 3.39
CA TRP A 202 -18.47 -4.13 2.53
C TRP A 202 -18.21 -5.65 2.57
N ASN A 203 -18.16 -6.24 3.76
CA ASN A 203 -17.94 -7.68 3.91
C ASN A 203 -19.03 -8.52 3.21
N LEU A 204 -20.30 -8.11 3.26
CA LEU A 204 -21.40 -8.77 2.52
C LEU A 204 -21.21 -8.69 1.01
N SER A 205 -20.77 -7.53 0.51
CA SER A 205 -20.45 -7.35 -0.92
C SER A 205 -19.33 -8.28 -1.36
N ILE A 206 -18.26 -8.38 -0.55
CA ILE A 206 -17.15 -9.30 -0.80
C ILE A 206 -17.59 -10.76 -0.71
N LEU A 207 -18.42 -11.14 0.27
CA LEU A 207 -18.94 -12.50 0.40
C LEU A 207 -19.67 -12.96 -0.88
N ASN A 208 -20.44 -12.06 -1.52
CA ASN A 208 -21.10 -12.35 -2.79
C ASN A 208 -20.10 -12.60 -3.93
N LEU A 209 -18.95 -11.92 -3.93
CA LEU A 209 -17.87 -12.17 -4.88
C LEU A 209 -17.15 -13.49 -4.60
N LEU A 210 -16.84 -13.79 -3.34
CA LEU A 210 -16.21 -15.06 -2.94
C LEU A 210 -17.05 -16.27 -3.36
N LYS A 211 -18.39 -16.17 -3.25
CA LYS A 211 -19.31 -17.21 -3.72
C LYS A 211 -19.30 -17.38 -5.25
N ARG A 212 -19.13 -16.29 -6.01
CA ARG A 212 -19.10 -16.32 -7.48
C ARG A 212 -17.76 -16.76 -8.05
N TYR A 213 -16.65 -16.44 -7.38
CA TYR A 213 -15.30 -16.66 -7.86
C TYR A 213 -14.37 -17.31 -6.79
N PRO A 214 -14.77 -18.46 -6.20
CA PRO A 214 -14.08 -19.06 -5.04
C PRO A 214 -12.65 -19.52 -5.34
N ASP A 215 -12.32 -19.79 -6.60
CA ASP A 215 -10.99 -20.23 -7.02
C ASP A 215 -10.06 -19.07 -7.36
N ARG A 216 -10.58 -17.84 -7.44
CA ARG A 216 -9.82 -16.63 -7.82
C ARG A 216 -9.64 -15.66 -6.65
N LEU A 217 -10.57 -15.65 -5.70
CA LEU A 217 -10.64 -14.62 -4.67
C LEU A 217 -10.42 -15.19 -3.27
N ILE A 218 -9.68 -14.44 -2.45
CA ILE A 218 -9.53 -14.67 -1.02
C ILE A 218 -10.06 -13.43 -0.30
N GLY A 219 -10.97 -13.64 0.66
CA GLY A 219 -11.59 -12.55 1.41
C GLY A 219 -10.82 -12.21 2.68
N GLY A 220 -10.45 -10.94 2.84
CA GLY A 220 -10.13 -10.33 4.13
C GLY A 220 -11.34 -9.57 4.64
N ALA A 221 -11.60 -9.59 5.94
CA ALA A 221 -12.77 -8.95 6.54
C ALA A 221 -12.42 -7.56 7.05
N LEU A 222 -13.10 -6.51 6.61
CA LEU A 222 -12.92 -5.16 7.12
C LEU A 222 -13.58 -5.07 8.49
N VAL A 223 -12.89 -4.43 9.44
CA VAL A 223 -13.44 -4.11 10.77
C VAL A 223 -13.19 -2.64 11.11
N ALA A 224 -14.00 -2.11 12.04
CA ALA A 224 -13.87 -0.76 12.57
C ALA A 224 -13.37 -0.81 14.02
N LEU A 225 -12.10 -0.46 14.24
CA LEU A 225 -11.47 -0.64 15.55
C LEU A 225 -12.02 0.25 16.67
N GLN A 226 -12.69 1.36 16.34
CA GLN A 226 -13.31 2.20 17.37
C GLN A 226 -14.52 1.54 18.05
N ASP A 227 -15.04 0.44 17.50
CA ASP A 227 -16.05 -0.43 18.11
C ASP A 227 -15.44 -1.82 18.30
N VAL A 228 -14.70 -2.02 19.39
CA VAL A 228 -13.96 -3.26 19.63
C VAL A 228 -14.88 -4.48 19.69
N ASP A 229 -16.03 -4.36 20.36
CA ASP A 229 -16.99 -5.46 20.48
C ASP A 229 -17.63 -5.77 19.11
N GLY A 230 -17.98 -4.74 18.34
CA GLY A 230 -18.45 -4.89 16.96
C GLY A 230 -17.41 -5.52 16.04
N ALA A 231 -16.14 -5.12 16.15
CA ALA A 231 -15.02 -5.68 15.39
C ALA A 231 -14.78 -7.16 15.71
N ILE A 232 -14.94 -7.56 16.98
CA ILE A 232 -14.88 -8.97 17.40
C ILE A 232 -16.02 -9.76 16.76
N ALA A 233 -17.26 -9.28 16.88
CA ALA A 233 -18.42 -9.96 16.32
C ALA A 233 -18.33 -10.09 14.79
N GLU A 234 -17.84 -9.05 14.11
CA GLU A 234 -17.65 -9.06 12.66
C GLU A 234 -16.55 -10.03 12.23
N MET A 235 -15.45 -10.12 12.97
CA MET A 235 -14.40 -11.10 12.73
C MET A 235 -14.92 -12.53 12.88
N GLU A 236 -15.71 -12.82 13.91
CA GLU A 236 -16.32 -14.15 14.11
C GLU A 236 -17.30 -14.50 12.97
N TRP A 237 -18.15 -13.55 12.58
CA TRP A 237 -19.04 -13.71 11.44
C TRP A 237 -18.25 -13.98 10.16
N ALA A 238 -17.17 -13.25 9.92
CA ALA A 238 -16.36 -13.40 8.73
C ALA A 238 -15.66 -14.76 8.68
N ALA A 239 -15.10 -15.22 9.80
CA ALA A 239 -14.53 -16.56 9.95
C ALA A 239 -15.56 -17.64 9.57
N ALA A 240 -16.79 -17.53 10.08
CA ALA A 240 -17.88 -18.46 9.79
C ALA A 240 -18.32 -18.43 8.31
N ASN A 241 -18.07 -17.34 7.59
CA ASN A 241 -18.43 -17.14 6.19
C ASN A 241 -17.26 -17.36 5.21
N GLY A 242 -16.13 -17.89 5.68
CA GLY A 242 -15.01 -18.31 4.84
C GLY A 242 -14.00 -17.20 4.50
N PHE A 243 -14.09 -16.05 5.18
CA PHE A 243 -12.99 -15.08 5.19
C PHE A 243 -11.79 -15.67 5.92
N ARG A 244 -10.59 -15.27 5.48
CA ARG A 244 -9.34 -15.91 5.92
C ARG A 244 -8.39 -15.00 6.68
N ALA A 245 -8.78 -13.75 6.85
CA ALA A 245 -7.99 -12.72 7.51
C ALA A 245 -8.90 -11.55 7.91
N VAL A 246 -8.41 -10.69 8.80
CA VAL A 246 -9.03 -9.41 9.11
C VAL A 246 -8.16 -8.28 8.58
N ILE A 247 -8.78 -7.26 8.04
CA ILE A 247 -8.18 -6.03 7.55
C ILE A 247 -8.55 -4.92 8.52
N MET A 248 -7.54 -4.30 9.09
CA MET A 248 -7.69 -3.22 10.05
C MET A 248 -6.65 -2.15 9.80
N ASP A 249 -6.80 -1.02 10.46
CA ASP A 249 -5.85 0.06 10.31
C ASP A 249 -4.51 -0.25 11.00
N LYS A 250 -3.42 0.36 10.52
CA LYS A 250 -2.07 0.27 11.13
C LYS A 250 -1.98 0.96 12.49
N VAL A 251 -2.98 1.73 12.90
CA VAL A 251 -2.97 2.53 14.13
C VAL A 251 -4.37 2.55 14.76
N PHE A 252 -4.45 3.00 16.01
CA PHE A 252 -5.72 3.20 16.68
C PHE A 252 -6.16 4.68 16.60
N PRO A 253 -7.38 4.98 16.11
CA PRO A 253 -7.91 6.35 16.06
C PRO A 253 -8.26 6.84 17.46
N VAL A 254 -7.86 8.07 17.81
CA VAL A 254 -8.13 8.68 19.12
C VAL A 254 -9.05 9.88 18.96
N HIS A 255 -10.14 9.95 19.72
CA HIS A 255 -11.17 10.99 19.53
C HIS A 255 -10.80 12.34 20.18
N GLU A 256 -9.85 12.36 21.11
CA GLU A 256 -9.50 13.56 21.85
C GLU A 256 -8.58 14.50 21.05
N HIS A 257 -7.84 13.96 20.07
CA HIS A 257 -6.84 14.70 19.31
C HIS A 257 -6.57 14.11 17.93
N CYS A 258 -5.89 14.86 17.06
CA CYS A 258 -5.59 14.46 15.68
C CYS A 258 -4.47 13.42 15.51
N TYR A 259 -3.96 12.86 16.60
CA TYR A 259 -2.92 11.84 16.56
C TYR A 259 -3.53 10.46 16.80
N SER A 260 -3.03 9.47 16.08
CA SER A 260 -3.34 8.08 16.36
C SER A 260 -2.38 7.54 17.40
N ASP A 261 -2.83 6.50 18.09
CA ASP A 261 -2.00 5.79 19.03
C ASP A 261 -1.54 4.41 18.50
N PRO A 262 -0.39 3.90 18.98
CA PRO A 262 0.13 2.59 18.58
C PRO A 262 -0.71 1.41 19.08
N LEU A 263 -1.03 0.47 18.20
CA LEU A 263 -1.95 -0.64 18.47
C LEU A 263 -1.63 -1.48 19.72
N GLY A 264 -0.38 -1.90 19.91
CA GLY A 264 -0.01 -2.82 21.00
C GLY A 264 -0.20 -2.24 22.40
N ASN A 265 -0.25 -0.91 22.49
CA ASN A 265 -0.37 -0.18 23.74
C ASN A 265 -1.84 0.01 24.19
N HIS A 266 -2.82 -0.23 23.30
CA HIS A 266 -4.24 -0.15 23.62
C HIS A 266 -4.74 -1.45 24.23
N ARG A 267 -4.82 -1.51 25.57
CA ARG A 267 -5.29 -2.71 26.28
C ARG A 267 -6.74 -3.08 25.95
N GLU A 268 -7.55 -2.11 25.56
CA GLU A 268 -8.91 -2.35 25.06
C GLU A 268 -8.95 -3.17 23.76
N LEU A 269 -7.88 -3.17 22.94
CA LEU A 269 -7.78 -4.00 21.73
C LEU A 269 -7.38 -5.46 22.03
N TRP A 270 -6.92 -5.76 23.24
CA TRP A 270 -6.38 -7.09 23.55
C TRP A 270 -7.42 -8.22 23.49
N PRO A 271 -8.69 -8.02 23.89
CA PRO A 271 -9.76 -8.98 23.62
C PRO A 271 -9.92 -9.29 22.13
N PHE A 272 -9.80 -8.27 21.25
CA PHE A 272 -9.84 -8.45 19.81
C PHE A 272 -8.64 -9.25 19.30
N PHE A 273 -7.42 -8.92 19.73
CA PHE A 273 -6.21 -9.66 19.38
C PHE A 273 -6.23 -11.11 19.85
N LYS A 274 -6.69 -11.34 21.08
CA LYS A 274 -6.90 -12.70 21.62
C LYS A 274 -7.84 -13.48 20.71
N ARG A 275 -8.97 -12.88 20.32
CA ARG A 275 -9.97 -13.58 19.51
C ARG A 275 -9.45 -13.88 18.09
N ALA A 276 -8.67 -12.98 17.51
CA ALA A 276 -8.01 -13.21 16.23
C ALA A 276 -7.06 -14.42 16.28
N GLU A 277 -6.28 -14.55 17.38
CA GLU A 277 -5.43 -15.72 17.61
C GLU A 277 -6.24 -17.01 17.77
N GLU A 278 -7.30 -17.00 18.59
CA GLU A 278 -8.16 -18.19 18.81
C GLU A 278 -8.81 -18.69 17.51
N LEU A 279 -9.19 -17.78 16.62
CA LEU A 279 -9.72 -18.09 15.29
C LEU A 279 -8.62 -18.43 14.28
N GLY A 280 -7.35 -18.18 14.60
CA GLY A 280 -6.24 -18.33 13.67
C GLY A 280 -6.32 -17.38 12.47
N MET A 281 -6.97 -16.22 12.64
CA MET A 281 -7.10 -15.21 11.60
C MET A 281 -5.92 -14.22 11.67
N PRO A 282 -5.06 -14.15 10.63
CA PRO A 282 -4.03 -13.13 10.54
C PRO A 282 -4.66 -11.74 10.39
N LEU A 283 -3.99 -10.74 10.99
CA LEU A 283 -4.40 -9.34 10.97
C LEU A 283 -3.56 -8.58 9.95
N PHE A 284 -4.17 -8.20 8.83
CA PHE A 284 -3.55 -7.36 7.81
C PHE A 284 -3.77 -5.89 8.19
N LEU A 285 -2.66 -5.20 8.40
CA LEU A 285 -2.61 -3.80 8.79
C LEU A 285 -2.38 -2.94 7.54
N HIS A 286 -3.44 -2.29 7.08
CA HIS A 286 -3.43 -1.41 5.92
C HIS A 286 -3.44 0.07 6.34
N ASN A 287 -2.87 0.95 5.52
CA ASN A 287 -3.10 2.38 5.70
C ASN A 287 -4.57 2.71 5.40
N ILE A 288 -5.32 3.13 6.40
CA ILE A 288 -6.66 3.70 6.20
C ILE A 288 -6.56 5.21 6.44
N GLN A 289 -6.96 6.03 5.47
CA GLN A 289 -6.94 7.47 5.69
C GLN A 289 -8.12 7.87 6.58
N HIS A 290 -7.80 8.36 7.77
CA HIS A 290 -8.75 8.99 8.68
C HIS A 290 -8.09 10.21 9.33
N GLY A 291 -8.89 11.18 9.78
CA GLY A 291 -8.37 12.49 10.21
C GLY A 291 -7.47 12.45 11.46
N HIS A 292 -7.28 11.30 12.10
CA HIS A 292 -6.45 11.17 13.30
C HIS A 292 -5.01 10.76 12.97
N ARG A 293 -4.40 11.30 11.92
CA ARG A 293 -3.03 10.95 11.52
C ARG A 293 -2.15 12.17 11.31
N ILE A 294 -0.88 12.04 11.73
CA ILE A 294 0.17 13.03 11.45
C ILE A 294 0.41 13.10 9.95
N THR A 295 0.38 11.95 9.26
CA THR A 295 0.56 11.87 7.80
C THR A 295 -0.54 12.58 7.02
N ASN A 296 -1.72 12.75 7.62
CA ASN A 296 -2.84 13.49 7.04
C ASN A 296 -2.79 15.00 7.29
N LEU A 297 -1.73 15.50 7.94
CA LEU A 297 -1.51 16.94 8.03
C LEU A 297 -1.10 17.49 6.65
N LEU A 298 -1.73 18.59 6.25
CA LEU A 298 -1.61 19.19 4.92
C LEU A 298 -0.15 19.51 4.49
N ASN A 299 0.75 19.67 5.45
CA ASN A 299 2.18 19.89 5.18
C ASN A 299 2.91 18.66 4.62
N TYR A 300 2.37 17.45 4.78
CA TYR A 300 2.98 16.22 4.28
C TYR A 300 2.36 15.77 2.95
N GLN A 301 1.02 15.76 2.84
CA GLN A 301 0.33 15.30 1.63
C GLN A 301 0.54 16.21 0.41
N PHE A 302 0.49 17.55 0.56
CA PHE A 302 0.61 18.46 -0.59
C PHE A 302 2.02 18.53 -1.20
N ASN A 303 3.03 18.01 -0.50
CA ASN A 303 4.42 18.07 -0.96
C ASN A 303 4.88 16.78 -1.64
N GLY A 304 3.99 15.80 -1.87
CA GLY A 304 4.35 14.50 -2.44
C GLY A 304 5.28 13.70 -1.52
N LEU A 305 5.20 13.94 -0.21
CA LEU A 305 5.96 13.24 0.83
C LEU A 305 5.15 12.06 1.39
N ASP A 306 4.40 11.36 0.53
CA ASP A 306 3.68 10.12 0.87
C ASP A 306 4.63 9.02 1.39
N VAL A 307 5.95 9.21 1.19
CA VAL A 307 7.07 8.47 1.81
C VAL A 307 7.03 8.47 3.35
N LEU A 308 6.17 9.27 3.98
CA LEU A 308 5.96 9.29 5.43
C LEU A 308 4.81 8.40 5.93
N ALA A 309 4.11 7.69 5.04
CA ALA A 309 3.12 6.68 5.43
C ALA A 309 3.64 5.51 6.29
N PRO A 310 4.94 5.09 6.28
CA PRO A 310 5.38 3.96 7.09
C PRO A 310 5.62 4.30 8.58
N GLN A 311 5.78 5.56 8.98
CA GLN A 311 6.26 5.92 10.33
C GLN A 311 5.25 5.57 11.43
N GLU A 312 3.97 5.82 11.22
CA GLU A 312 2.92 5.54 12.20
C GLU A 312 2.71 4.02 12.34
N GLY A 313 2.77 3.30 11.22
CA GLY A 313 2.77 1.83 11.20
C GLY A 313 4.00 1.24 11.92
N GLN A 314 5.18 1.83 11.75
CA GLN A 314 6.39 1.46 12.49
C GLN A 314 6.22 1.66 14.00
N MET A 315 5.55 2.73 14.44
CA MET A 315 5.26 2.93 15.87
C MET A 315 4.34 1.83 16.41
N SER A 316 3.29 1.46 15.67
CA SER A 316 2.46 0.31 16.03
C SER A 316 3.27 -0.97 16.07
N LEU A 317 4.12 -1.22 15.08
CA LEU A 317 5.02 -2.38 15.07
C LEU A 317 5.84 -2.47 16.36
N VAL A 318 6.53 -1.39 16.72
CA VAL A 318 7.33 -1.32 17.96
C VAL A 318 6.45 -1.61 19.17
N SER A 319 5.25 -1.03 19.24
CA SER A 319 4.32 -1.27 20.35
C SER A 319 3.84 -2.73 20.44
N LEU A 320 3.57 -3.39 19.31
CA LEU A 320 3.15 -4.81 19.29
C LEU A 320 4.26 -5.70 19.88
N VAL A 321 5.52 -5.41 19.53
CA VAL A 321 6.68 -6.18 19.98
C VAL A 321 7.09 -5.87 21.42
N THR A 322 6.80 -4.67 21.93
CA THR A 322 7.28 -4.22 23.26
C THR A 322 6.20 -4.10 24.33
N SER A 323 4.93 -4.34 24.00
CA SER A 323 3.81 -4.28 24.96
C SER A 323 3.61 -5.59 25.74
N GLY A 324 4.31 -6.66 25.36
CA GLY A 324 4.07 -8.02 25.82
C GLY A 324 2.81 -8.67 25.24
N LEU A 325 2.20 -8.07 24.20
CA LEU A 325 1.06 -8.65 23.49
C LEU A 325 1.42 -10.02 22.91
N LEU A 326 2.56 -10.10 22.22
CA LEU A 326 3.01 -11.32 21.54
C LEU A 326 3.59 -12.38 22.49
N ASP A 327 3.73 -12.07 23.78
CA ASP A 327 4.00 -13.09 24.81
C ASP A 327 2.71 -13.76 25.28
N ASP A 328 1.63 -12.98 25.39
CA ASP A 328 0.32 -13.47 25.83
C ASP A 328 -0.42 -14.16 24.67
N PHE A 329 -0.19 -13.69 23.43
CA PHE A 329 -0.73 -14.24 22.18
C PHE A 329 0.41 -14.61 21.22
N PRO A 330 1.13 -15.72 21.49
CA PRO A 330 2.36 -16.06 20.78
C PRO A 330 2.16 -16.51 19.33
N ASP A 331 0.96 -16.89 18.93
CA ASP A 331 0.63 -17.39 17.59
C ASP A 331 -0.18 -16.37 16.76
N LEU A 332 -0.48 -15.21 17.34
CA LEU A 332 -1.05 -14.05 16.65
C LEU A 332 -0.11 -13.56 15.53
N LYS A 333 -0.69 -13.26 14.36
CA LYS A 333 0.07 -12.86 13.17
C LYS A 333 -0.40 -11.51 12.66
N PHE A 334 0.55 -10.63 12.38
CA PHE A 334 0.33 -9.32 11.78
C PHE A 334 1.01 -9.26 10.43
N VAL A 335 0.30 -8.73 9.42
CA VAL A 335 0.84 -8.48 8.08
C VAL A 335 0.83 -6.98 7.83
N PHE A 336 2.01 -6.39 7.69
CA PHE A 336 2.13 -4.99 7.30
C PHE A 336 2.08 -4.90 5.77
N THR A 337 1.07 -4.24 5.24
CA THR A 337 0.94 -3.99 3.80
C THR A 337 1.50 -2.62 3.43
N GLU A 338 1.90 -2.38 2.18
CA GLU A 338 2.42 -1.08 1.69
C GLU A 338 3.35 -0.35 2.70
N ALA A 339 4.28 -1.08 3.30
CA ALA A 339 5.17 -0.51 4.33
C ALA A 339 6.62 -0.37 3.82
N GLY A 340 6.91 -0.96 2.66
CA GLY A 340 8.26 -1.29 2.22
C GLY A 340 8.99 -2.22 3.18
N VAL A 341 10.21 -2.58 2.82
CA VAL A 341 11.09 -3.45 3.61
C VAL A 341 12.37 -2.75 4.08
N GLY A 342 12.69 -1.58 3.52
CA GLY A 342 13.94 -0.86 3.80
C GLY A 342 14.14 -0.43 5.26
N PHE A 343 13.06 -0.24 6.03
CA PHE A 343 13.14 0.16 7.43
C PHE A 343 13.42 -1.02 8.38
N ILE A 344 13.12 -2.25 7.97
CA ILE A 344 13.02 -3.40 8.88
C ILE A 344 14.39 -3.70 9.52
N LYS A 345 15.45 -3.78 8.71
CA LYS A 345 16.81 -4.07 9.21
C LYS A 345 17.31 -3.07 10.24
N PRO A 346 17.36 -1.75 9.99
CA PRO A 346 17.85 -0.79 10.97
C PRO A 346 16.97 -0.76 12.22
N LEU A 347 15.65 -0.88 12.07
CA LEU A 347 14.72 -0.91 13.20
C LEU A 347 14.99 -2.11 14.10
N VAL A 348 14.98 -3.33 13.56
CA VAL A 348 15.19 -4.55 14.36
C VAL A 348 16.57 -4.58 15.01
N SER A 349 17.61 -4.20 14.27
CA SER A 349 18.97 -4.18 14.82
C SER A 349 19.08 -3.22 16.01
N HIS A 350 18.41 -2.07 15.91
CA HIS A 350 18.32 -1.12 17.01
C HIS A 350 17.52 -1.71 18.19
N LEU A 351 16.32 -2.25 17.93
CA LEU A 351 15.49 -2.83 18.98
C LEU A 351 16.19 -3.99 19.71
N ASP A 352 16.89 -4.88 19.01
CA ASP A 352 17.67 -5.97 19.62
C ASP A 352 18.88 -5.45 20.41
N SER A 353 19.59 -4.45 19.90
CA SER A 353 20.71 -3.83 20.63
C SER A 353 20.23 -3.17 21.91
N VAL A 354 19.14 -2.40 21.81
CA VAL A 354 18.50 -1.80 22.97
C VAL A 354 17.98 -2.94 23.84
N PHE A 355 17.34 -4.00 23.36
CA PHE A 355 16.95 -5.16 24.21
C PHE A 355 18.10 -5.84 24.98
N ASN A 356 19.37 -5.67 24.63
CA ASN A 356 20.48 -6.35 25.30
C ASN A 356 21.30 -5.49 26.29
N ASN A 357 21.08 -4.18 26.38
CA ASN A 357 21.82 -3.31 27.32
C ASN A 357 21.56 -3.67 28.81
N GLU A 358 22.33 -3.09 29.75
CA GLU A 358 22.07 -3.28 31.18
C GLU A 358 20.90 -2.41 31.67
N ILE A 359 20.17 -2.87 32.70
CA ILE A 359 19.11 -2.08 33.35
C ILE A 359 19.76 -0.94 34.13
N VAL A 360 19.34 0.28 33.84
CA VAL A 360 19.82 1.48 34.54
C VAL A 360 18.84 1.80 35.68
N ASP A 361 19.34 1.89 36.91
CA ASP A 361 18.59 2.43 38.04
C ASP A 361 18.59 3.97 37.97
N TYR A 362 17.44 4.56 37.68
CA TYR A 362 17.27 6.01 37.50
C TYR A 362 17.22 6.79 38.81
N GLU A 363 17.03 6.10 39.94
CA GLU A 363 17.04 6.71 41.27
C GLU A 363 18.46 6.74 41.88
N SER A 364 19.44 6.15 41.20
CA SER A 364 20.85 6.14 41.60
C SER A 364 21.59 7.37 41.04
N GLU A 365 22.13 8.23 41.92
CA GLU A 365 22.92 9.42 41.54
C GLU A 365 24.14 9.08 40.65
N ASP A 366 24.70 7.87 40.79
CA ASP A 366 25.84 7.39 39.98
C ASP A 366 25.47 7.06 38.51
N ALA A 367 24.18 6.93 38.19
CA ALA A 367 23.70 6.62 36.84
C ALA A 367 23.42 7.87 35.98
N ALA A 368 23.33 9.04 36.62
CA ALA A 368 22.97 10.33 36.01
C ALA A 368 23.88 10.82 34.85
N PRO A 369 25.19 10.47 34.74
CA PRO A 369 26.03 11.00 33.65
C PRO A 369 25.87 10.25 32.31
N ARG A 370 25.19 9.09 32.28
CA ARG A 370 25.11 8.22 31.09
C ARG A 370 23.80 8.41 30.32
N PHE A 371 23.56 9.63 29.85
CA PHE A 371 22.54 9.85 28.83
C PHE A 371 22.97 9.13 27.52
N ASN A 372 22.25 8.06 27.17
CA ASN A 372 21.83 7.68 25.79
C ASN A 372 21.88 6.19 25.37
N TYR A 373 21.90 5.19 26.26
CA TYR A 373 21.68 3.79 25.81
C TYR A 373 20.93 2.97 26.88
N ARG A 374 19.73 2.49 26.56
CA ARG A 374 18.85 1.73 27.48
C ARG A 374 18.79 0.26 27.10
N LYS A 375 18.54 -0.66 28.05
CA LYS A 375 17.89 -1.92 27.70
C LYS A 375 16.48 -1.62 27.18
N LEU A 376 15.91 -2.28 26.16
CA LEU A 376 14.47 -2.20 25.92
C LEU A 376 13.80 -3.00 27.03
N GLU A 377 13.69 -2.39 28.20
CA GLU A 377 12.66 -2.68 29.16
C GLU A 377 11.89 -1.38 29.38
N GLY A 378 10.87 -1.18 28.56
CA GLY A 378 9.79 -0.25 28.85
C GLY A 378 9.82 0.98 27.98
N GLY A 379 9.11 0.94 26.85
CA GLY A 379 8.39 2.13 26.39
C GLY A 379 7.48 2.69 27.50
N LYS A 380 6.74 3.78 27.24
CA LYS A 380 5.81 4.36 28.23
C LYS A 380 5.03 3.25 28.97
N ARG A 381 5.19 3.18 30.30
CA ARG A 381 4.52 2.20 31.15
C ARG A 381 3.00 2.40 31.04
N ILE A 382 2.31 1.43 30.45
CA ILE A 382 0.83 1.38 30.40
C ILE A 382 0.27 0.55 31.56
N VAL A 383 1.13 -0.24 32.22
CA VAL A 383 0.79 -1.09 33.37
C VAL A 383 1.79 -0.89 34.51
N SER A 384 1.50 -1.46 35.68
CA SER A 384 2.40 -1.42 36.83
C SER A 384 3.77 -2.04 36.48
N VAL A 385 4.80 -1.66 37.24
CA VAL A 385 6.16 -2.19 37.04
C VAL A 385 6.16 -3.72 37.15
N ASP A 386 5.34 -4.26 38.04
CA ASP A 386 5.30 -5.69 38.32
C ASP A 386 4.56 -6.47 37.23
N ASP A 387 3.60 -5.83 36.53
CA ASP A 387 2.97 -6.40 35.32
C ASP A 387 3.85 -6.28 34.07
N TYR A 388 4.73 -5.28 34.03
CA TYR A 388 5.62 -5.01 32.89
C TYR A 388 6.89 -5.88 32.91
N LYS A 389 7.51 -6.08 34.09
CA LYS A 389 8.72 -6.90 34.28
C LYS A 389 8.68 -8.31 33.65
N PRO A 390 7.57 -9.06 33.65
CA PRO A 390 7.54 -10.39 33.05
C PRO A 390 7.28 -10.43 31.53
N LYS A 391 7.18 -9.28 30.86
CA LYS A 391 6.85 -9.15 29.43
C LYS A 391 8.08 -8.86 28.56
N ASN A 392 7.98 -9.14 27.26
CA ASN A 392 9.04 -9.16 26.26
C ASN A 392 10.13 -10.17 26.60
N LYS A 393 9.73 -11.43 26.76
CA LYS A 393 10.61 -12.54 27.17
C LYS A 393 11.68 -12.89 26.14
N GLN A 394 11.49 -12.46 24.89
CA GLN A 394 12.39 -12.72 23.77
C GLN A 394 12.90 -11.41 23.16
N ALA A 395 14.01 -11.49 22.43
CA ALA A 395 14.50 -10.34 21.67
C ALA A 395 13.49 -9.94 20.58
N PRO A 396 13.34 -8.65 20.24
CA PRO A 396 12.46 -8.18 19.17
C PRO A 396 12.55 -9.00 17.87
N SER A 397 13.75 -9.37 17.44
CA SER A 397 13.94 -10.19 16.22
C SER A 397 13.33 -11.59 16.29
N HIS A 398 13.02 -12.12 17.47
CA HIS A 398 12.22 -13.34 17.63
C HIS A 398 10.80 -13.11 17.11
N TYR A 399 10.13 -12.08 17.62
CA TYR A 399 8.75 -11.77 17.24
C TYR A 399 8.63 -11.34 15.78
N PHE A 400 9.63 -10.64 15.23
CA PHE A 400 9.67 -10.36 13.79
C PHE A 400 9.68 -11.62 12.93
N ARG A 401 10.40 -12.67 13.35
CA ARG A 401 10.45 -13.95 12.61
C ARG A 401 9.27 -14.86 12.87
N LYS A 402 8.52 -14.63 13.94
CA LYS A 402 7.39 -15.49 14.35
C LYS A 402 6.03 -14.90 14.00
N ASN A 403 5.83 -13.62 14.30
CA ASN A 403 4.52 -12.97 14.33
C ASN A 403 4.33 -11.95 13.20
N LEU A 404 5.40 -11.35 12.68
CA LEU A 404 5.30 -10.20 11.75
C LEU A 404 5.65 -10.59 10.31
N PHE A 405 4.76 -10.24 9.40
CA PHE A 405 4.86 -10.49 7.96
C PHE A 405 4.71 -9.17 7.19
N PHE A 406 5.16 -9.14 5.94
CA PHE A 406 5.21 -7.95 5.11
C PHE A 406 4.80 -8.26 3.68
N THR A 407 3.98 -7.41 3.06
CA THR A 407 3.88 -7.41 1.59
C THR A 407 5.11 -6.72 1.00
N ILE A 408 5.52 -7.11 -0.21
CA ILE A 408 6.72 -6.57 -0.86
C ILE A 408 6.36 -5.56 -1.93
N GLU A 409 7.21 -4.55 -2.08
CA GLU A 409 7.30 -3.73 -3.29
C GLU A 409 8.47 -4.29 -4.12
N THR A 410 8.16 -4.88 -5.28
CA THR A 410 9.13 -5.74 -5.99
C THR A 410 10.34 -5.00 -6.55
N GLU A 411 10.25 -3.68 -6.65
CA GLU A 411 11.31 -2.78 -7.09
C GLU A 411 12.27 -2.34 -5.97
N GLU A 412 11.96 -2.61 -4.70
CA GLU A 412 12.80 -2.22 -3.57
C GLU A 412 14.18 -2.90 -3.65
N ALA A 413 15.24 -2.08 -3.62
CA ALA A 413 16.61 -2.58 -3.69
C ALA A 413 17.01 -3.34 -2.42
N GLU A 414 16.33 -3.06 -1.31
CA GLU A 414 16.53 -3.61 0.01
C GLU A 414 15.89 -5.00 0.19
N LEU A 415 15.00 -5.41 -0.72
CA LEU A 415 14.27 -6.67 -0.61
C LEU A 415 15.17 -7.91 -0.45
N PRO A 416 16.23 -8.11 -1.27
CA PRO A 416 17.13 -9.25 -1.08
C PRO A 416 17.81 -9.25 0.30
N GLU A 417 18.17 -8.07 0.82
CA GLU A 417 18.77 -7.95 2.15
C GLU A 417 17.77 -8.29 3.26
N ALA A 418 16.52 -7.83 3.14
CA ALA A 418 15.44 -8.15 4.07
C ALA A 418 15.12 -9.66 4.09
N VAL A 419 15.06 -10.30 2.92
CA VAL A 419 14.89 -11.74 2.76
C VAL A 419 16.03 -12.51 3.43
N ASN A 420 17.28 -12.10 3.22
CA ASN A 420 18.44 -12.74 3.85
C ASN A 420 18.44 -12.60 5.38
N LEU A 421 17.92 -11.50 5.91
CA LEU A 421 17.95 -11.23 7.36
C LEU A 421 16.84 -11.96 8.15
N PHE A 422 15.63 -12.03 7.59
CA PHE A 422 14.44 -12.57 8.27
C PHE A 422 13.98 -13.92 7.74
N GLY A 423 14.47 -14.31 6.57
CA GLY A 423 13.98 -15.45 5.82
C GLY A 423 12.81 -15.08 4.92
N ALA A 424 12.75 -15.70 3.74
CA ALA A 424 11.70 -15.47 2.76
C ALA A 424 10.28 -15.76 3.29
N SER A 425 10.14 -16.54 4.37
CA SER A 425 8.86 -16.95 4.94
C SER A 425 8.00 -15.80 5.49
N GLN A 426 8.61 -14.62 5.72
CA GLN A 426 7.93 -13.45 6.27
C GLN A 426 7.37 -12.51 5.20
N PHE A 427 7.63 -12.77 3.92
CA PHE A 427 7.30 -11.85 2.83
C PHE A 427 6.23 -12.42 1.90
N LEU A 428 5.28 -11.58 1.49
CA LEU A 428 4.19 -11.95 0.58
C LEU A 428 4.25 -11.09 -0.67
N PHE A 429 4.04 -11.73 -1.83
CA PHE A 429 3.88 -11.02 -3.10
C PHE A 429 2.66 -10.10 -3.08
N ALA A 430 2.80 -8.91 -3.66
CA ALA A 430 1.79 -7.88 -3.70
C ALA A 430 1.95 -7.04 -4.97
N THR A 431 0.86 -6.50 -5.48
CA THR A 431 0.87 -5.53 -6.59
C THR A 431 0.27 -4.18 -6.25
N ASP A 432 -0.46 -4.07 -5.13
CA ASP A 432 -1.27 -2.88 -4.81
C ASP A 432 -2.25 -2.51 -5.96
N TYR A 433 -2.70 -3.50 -6.74
CA TYR A 433 -3.61 -3.24 -7.84
C TYR A 433 -4.93 -2.67 -7.31
N PRO A 434 -5.45 -1.54 -7.82
CA PRO A 434 -5.08 -0.87 -9.07
C PRO A 434 -4.38 0.48 -8.87
N HIS A 435 -3.73 0.72 -7.72
CA HIS A 435 -3.01 1.96 -7.45
C HIS A 435 -1.77 2.07 -8.36
N ASP A 436 -1.20 3.27 -8.44
CA ASP A 436 0.08 3.47 -9.11
C ASP A 436 1.18 3.23 -8.06
N ASP A 437 2.13 2.34 -8.33
CA ASP A 437 3.22 2.06 -7.38
C ASP A 437 3.90 3.38 -6.94
N PRO A 438 4.20 3.57 -5.64
CA PRO A 438 4.92 4.75 -5.14
C PRO A 438 6.25 4.98 -5.86
N GLY A 439 6.88 3.91 -6.38
CA GLY A 439 8.11 3.92 -7.17
C GLY A 439 7.96 4.38 -8.63
N GLY A 440 6.73 4.64 -9.11
CA GLY A 440 6.45 5.17 -10.44
C GLY A 440 6.80 4.22 -11.60
N ARG A 441 6.88 2.90 -11.36
CA ARG A 441 7.32 1.90 -12.35
C ARG A 441 6.37 0.70 -12.47
N MET A 442 5.21 0.98 -13.09
CA MET A 442 4.40 0.04 -13.89
C MET A 442 3.75 -1.12 -13.11
N LYS A 443 2.45 -0.94 -12.79
CA LYS A 443 1.40 -1.90 -12.33
C LYS A 443 1.41 -3.34 -12.83
N TYR A 444 2.22 -3.63 -13.85
CA TYR A 444 2.20 -4.87 -14.62
C TYR A 444 3.58 -5.52 -14.71
N LYS A 445 4.50 -5.12 -13.84
CA LYS A 445 5.88 -5.61 -13.85
C LYS A 445 6.27 -6.43 -12.64
N ASP A 446 5.48 -6.44 -11.57
CA ASP A 446 5.86 -7.07 -10.30
C ASP A 446 6.16 -8.55 -10.43
N VAL A 447 5.34 -9.27 -11.19
CA VAL A 447 5.56 -10.68 -11.50
C VAL A 447 6.91 -10.88 -12.19
N GLN A 448 7.23 -10.07 -13.20
CA GLN A 448 8.51 -10.17 -13.91
C GLN A 448 9.68 -9.70 -13.06
N LEU A 449 9.50 -8.67 -12.22
CA LEU A 449 10.54 -8.11 -11.36
C LEU A 449 10.95 -9.12 -10.28
N LEU A 450 9.99 -9.76 -9.60
CA LEU A 450 10.29 -10.82 -8.65
C LEU A 450 10.97 -12.01 -9.34
N ALA A 451 10.45 -12.45 -10.49
CA ALA A 451 11.03 -13.57 -11.23
C ALA A 451 12.48 -13.28 -11.67
N ALA A 452 12.73 -12.07 -12.18
CA ALA A 452 14.03 -11.65 -12.70
C ALA A 452 15.03 -11.21 -11.61
N ASN A 453 14.63 -11.10 -10.34
CA ASN A 453 15.51 -10.65 -9.27
C ASN A 453 16.67 -11.67 -9.08
N PRO A 454 17.94 -11.30 -9.36
CA PRO A 454 19.05 -12.24 -9.33
C PRO A 454 19.55 -12.54 -7.92
N ASP A 455 19.16 -11.72 -6.93
CA ASP A 455 19.70 -11.75 -5.57
C ASP A 455 18.80 -12.51 -4.59
N ILE A 456 17.69 -13.09 -5.08
CA ILE A 456 16.77 -13.95 -4.33
C ILE A 456 16.78 -15.34 -4.99
N SER A 457 16.92 -16.40 -4.18
CA SER A 457 16.91 -17.77 -4.68
C SER A 457 15.55 -18.15 -5.27
N ASP A 458 15.52 -19.11 -6.21
CA ASP A 458 14.23 -19.57 -6.79
C ASP A 458 13.32 -20.22 -5.74
N ALA A 459 13.90 -20.85 -4.71
CA ALA A 459 13.14 -21.41 -3.59
C ALA A 459 12.47 -20.31 -2.75
N ASP A 460 13.20 -19.22 -2.47
CA ASP A 460 12.67 -18.08 -1.74
C ASP A 460 11.62 -17.32 -2.56
N LYS A 461 11.86 -17.14 -3.87
CA LYS A 461 10.85 -16.58 -4.79
C LYS A 461 9.57 -17.40 -4.78
N ALA A 462 9.66 -18.73 -4.74
CA ALA A 462 8.48 -19.60 -4.69
C ALA A 462 7.68 -19.42 -3.38
N LEU A 463 8.36 -19.23 -2.25
CA LEU A 463 7.71 -18.90 -0.98
C LEU A 463 7.00 -17.55 -1.05
N ILE A 464 7.68 -16.52 -1.54
CA ILE A 464 7.14 -15.15 -1.64
C ILE A 464 5.96 -15.08 -2.60
N ARG A 465 6.09 -15.71 -3.78
CA ARG A 465 5.10 -15.68 -4.88
C ARG A 465 3.76 -16.29 -4.49
N SER A 466 3.74 -17.31 -3.64
CA SER A 466 2.50 -17.99 -3.26
C SER A 466 2.58 -18.78 -1.95
N GLY A 467 3.67 -19.53 -1.71
CA GLY A 467 3.71 -20.49 -0.59
C GLY A 467 3.48 -19.89 0.80
N ASN A 468 3.88 -18.63 1.00
CA ASN A 468 3.61 -17.91 2.25
C ASN A 468 2.15 -17.49 2.36
N ALA A 469 1.56 -16.93 1.29
CA ALA A 469 0.15 -16.58 1.24
C ALA A 469 -0.75 -17.81 1.39
N GLU A 470 -0.42 -18.94 0.76
CA GLU A 470 -1.15 -20.21 0.90
C GLU A 470 -1.20 -20.70 2.36
N ARG A 471 -0.08 -20.56 3.07
CA ARG A 471 0.03 -20.95 4.48
C ARG A 471 -0.68 -19.95 5.40
N LEU A 472 -0.54 -18.66 5.14
CA LEU A 472 -1.05 -17.60 6.01
C LEU A 472 -2.56 -17.40 5.83
N LEU A 473 -3.04 -17.47 4.59
CA LEU A 473 -4.44 -17.35 4.19
C LEU A 473 -5.05 -18.73 3.91
N ALA A 474 -4.66 -19.74 4.68
CA ALA A 474 -5.32 -21.03 4.66
C ALA A 474 -6.76 -20.89 5.21
N PRO A 475 -7.72 -21.73 4.80
CA PRO A 475 -9.06 -21.70 5.37
C PRO A 475 -9.02 -21.84 6.89
N VAL A 476 -9.73 -20.93 7.58
CA VAL A 476 -9.88 -20.94 9.03
C VAL A 476 -10.60 -22.22 9.43
N ARG A 477 -10.07 -22.95 10.43
CA ARG A 477 -10.75 -24.14 10.95
C ARG A 477 -12.00 -23.67 11.70
N PRO A 478 -13.17 -24.32 11.53
CA PRO A 478 -14.33 -24.02 12.35
C PRO A 478 -13.92 -24.16 13.82
N ALA A 479 -14.29 -23.20 14.67
CA ALA A 479 -14.15 -23.36 16.11
C ALA A 479 -14.80 -24.70 16.50
N ALA A 480 -14.08 -25.55 17.24
CA ALA A 480 -14.65 -26.79 17.74
C ALA A 480 -15.89 -26.43 18.58
N ALA A 481 -17.04 -26.93 18.15
CA ALA A 481 -18.35 -26.68 18.76
C ALA A 481 -18.45 -27.26 20.18
#